data_AF-A0A2N2XG26-F1
#
_entry.id   AF-A0A2N2XG26-F1
#
_cell.length_a   1.000
_cell.length_b   1.000
_cell.length_c   1.000
_cell.angle_alpha   90.00
_cell.angle_beta   90.00
_cell.angle_gamma   90.00
#
_symmetry.space_group_name_H-M   'P 1'
#
loop_
_entity.id
_entity.type
_entity.pdbx_description
1 polymer ?
#
loop_
_entity_poly.entity_id
_entity_poly.type
_entity_poly.pdbx_seq_one_letter_code
_entity_poly.pdbx_strand_id
1 'polypeptide(L)'
;KENLPPFVIFQDPSLEDMAIQYPVNIEELKQITGVGAGKALKYGKPFTELIRQYVEENDIIRPNDIVVKSVINKSGMKVYIIQCIDRKMSLEDIAISKNLTSDELLTEIERIVASGTKLDLNYYLEEFVDEYHMQDIMDYFHEAESDSIEDALKELGENEFSEEEIRLVRVKFMSEIGN
;
A
#
# COMPACT_ATOMS: atom_id res chain seq x y z
N LYS A 1 31.94 -28.26 2.99
CA LYS A 1 30.91 -28.98 2.18
C LYS A 1 31.06 -28.72 0.68
N GLU A 2 31.84 -27.74 0.24
CA GLU A 2 32.45 -27.68 -1.10
C GLU A 2 33.90 -27.21 -0.86
N ASN A 3 34.91 -27.78 -1.51
CA ASN A 3 36.32 -27.44 -1.26
C ASN A 3 36.74 -26.15 -1.99
N LEU A 4 35.88 -25.13 -1.93
CA LEU A 4 35.97 -23.88 -2.67
C LEU A 4 36.13 -22.70 -1.71
N PRO A 5 36.94 -21.68 -2.06
CA PRO A 5 37.02 -20.45 -1.29
C PRO A 5 35.65 -19.74 -1.17
N PRO A 6 35.32 -19.12 -0.02
CA PRO A 6 34.02 -18.48 0.20
C PRO A 6 33.63 -17.44 -0.87
N PHE A 7 34.59 -16.62 -1.31
CA PHE A 7 34.38 -15.59 -2.33
C PHE A 7 33.97 -16.15 -3.71
N VAL A 8 34.24 -17.44 -3.98
CA VAL A 8 33.83 -18.11 -5.22
C VAL A 8 32.31 -18.33 -5.23
N ILE A 9 31.72 -18.52 -4.05
CA ILE A 9 30.28 -18.68 -3.89
C ILE A 9 29.62 -17.31 -4.07
N PHE A 10 29.86 -16.37 -3.15
CA PHE A 10 29.39 -14.99 -3.23
C PHE A 10 30.53 -14.03 -2.85
N GLN A 11 30.65 -12.94 -3.60
CA GLN A 11 31.60 -11.89 -3.28
C GLN A 11 30.98 -10.94 -2.25
N ASP A 12 31.80 -10.14 -1.57
CA ASP A 12 31.35 -9.20 -0.54
C ASP A 12 30.22 -8.26 -1.02
N PRO A 13 30.25 -7.69 -2.25
CA PRO A 13 29.14 -6.87 -2.73
C PRO A 13 27.80 -7.61 -2.80
N SER A 14 27.82 -8.92 -3.11
CA SER A 14 26.61 -9.73 -3.12
C SER A 14 26.08 -9.96 -1.70
N LEU A 15 26.97 -10.14 -0.71
CA LEU A 15 26.59 -10.35 0.68
C LEU A 15 26.06 -9.06 1.31
N GLU A 16 26.68 -7.92 1.01
CA GLU A 16 26.20 -6.59 1.41
C GLU A 16 24.81 -6.30 0.83
N ASP A 17 24.61 -6.57 -0.46
CA ASP A 17 23.32 -6.37 -1.11
C ASP A 17 22.25 -7.33 -0.56
N MET A 18 22.59 -8.58 -0.23
CA MET A 18 21.68 -9.48 0.50
C MET A 18 21.28 -8.94 1.88
N ALA A 19 22.20 -8.28 2.58
CA ALA A 19 21.95 -7.69 3.89
C ALA A 19 21.09 -6.40 3.82
N ILE A 20 20.94 -5.82 2.62
CA ILE A 20 20.08 -4.66 2.38
C ILE A 20 18.69 -5.11 1.87
N GLN A 21 18.67 -6.04 0.91
CA GLN A 21 17.45 -6.43 0.19
C GLN A 21 16.67 -7.56 0.86
N TYR A 22 17.31 -8.33 1.75
CA TYR A 22 16.73 -9.48 2.45
C TYR A 22 15.97 -10.47 1.55
N PRO A 23 16.62 -11.06 0.52
CA PRO A 23 15.96 -12.04 -0.36
C PRO A 23 15.59 -13.33 0.40
N VAL A 24 14.31 -13.70 0.43
CA VAL A 24 13.82 -14.90 1.14
C VAL A 24 13.44 -16.05 0.21
N ASN A 25 13.55 -15.86 -1.10
CA ASN A 25 13.36 -16.91 -2.08
C ASN A 25 14.38 -16.80 -3.22
N ILE A 26 14.45 -17.84 -4.05
CA ILE A 26 15.44 -17.95 -5.11
C ILE A 26 15.25 -16.89 -6.20
N GLU A 27 14.01 -16.48 -6.48
CA GLU A 27 13.74 -15.45 -7.50
C GLU A 27 14.23 -14.07 -7.05
N GLU A 28 14.00 -13.72 -5.78
CA GLU A 28 14.55 -12.50 -5.16
C GLU A 28 16.09 -12.56 -5.11
N LEU A 29 16.66 -13.72 -4.78
CA LEU A 29 18.11 -13.88 -4.71
C LEU A 29 18.79 -13.67 -6.08
N LYS A 30 18.12 -13.99 -7.20
CA LYS A 30 18.64 -13.73 -8.56
C LYS A 30 18.72 -12.24 -8.90
N GLN A 31 18.00 -11.38 -8.17
CA GLN A 31 18.04 -9.94 -8.37
C GLN A 31 19.22 -9.28 -7.64
N ILE A 32 19.92 -10.02 -6.76
CA ILE A 32 21.07 -9.52 -6.03
C ILE A 32 22.27 -9.34 -6.96
N THR A 33 22.98 -8.24 -6.76
CA THR A 33 24.19 -7.88 -7.50
C THR A 33 25.22 -9.01 -7.45
N GLY A 34 25.64 -9.49 -8.62
CA GLY A 34 26.62 -10.57 -8.74
C GLY A 34 26.08 -12.00 -8.54
N VAL A 35 24.76 -12.15 -8.36
CA VAL A 35 24.10 -13.45 -8.17
C VAL A 35 23.36 -13.88 -9.42
N GLY A 36 24.07 -14.55 -10.32
CA GLY A 36 23.45 -15.17 -11.50
C GLY A 36 22.61 -16.42 -11.15
N ALA A 37 21.71 -16.80 -12.07
CA ALA A 37 20.79 -17.94 -11.90
C ALA A 37 21.47 -19.26 -11.47
N GLY A 38 22.66 -19.55 -12.00
CA GLY A 38 23.41 -20.75 -11.63
C GLY A 38 23.87 -20.75 -10.16
N LYS A 39 24.33 -19.59 -9.65
CA LYS A 39 24.74 -19.44 -8.25
C LYS A 39 23.54 -19.46 -7.32
N ALA A 40 22.46 -18.77 -7.69
CA ALA A 40 21.22 -18.76 -6.93
C ALA A 40 20.68 -20.19 -6.74
N LEU A 41 20.63 -20.98 -7.81
CA LEU A 41 20.13 -22.35 -7.73
C LEU A 41 21.08 -23.29 -6.96
N LYS A 42 22.39 -23.17 -7.17
CA LYS A 42 23.38 -24.08 -6.60
C LYS A 42 23.70 -23.80 -5.13
N TYR A 43 23.71 -22.53 -4.74
CA TYR A 43 24.19 -22.07 -3.42
C TYR A 43 23.17 -21.26 -2.64
N GLY A 44 22.08 -20.81 -3.25
CA GLY A 44 21.19 -19.82 -2.66
C GLY A 44 20.27 -20.32 -1.55
N LYS A 45 19.90 -21.62 -1.56
CA LYS A 45 18.91 -22.16 -0.62
C LYS A 45 19.25 -21.89 0.87
N PRO A 46 20.46 -22.21 1.37
CA PRO A 46 20.83 -21.92 2.75
C PRO A 46 20.81 -20.44 3.11
N PHE A 47 21.13 -19.55 2.16
CA PHE A 47 21.10 -18.10 2.37
C PHE A 47 19.66 -17.62 2.49
N THR A 48 18.79 -18.01 1.56
CA THR A 48 17.37 -17.61 1.60
C THR A 48 16.65 -18.15 2.83
N GLU A 49 17.00 -19.33 3.32
CA GLU A 49 16.44 -19.89 4.56
C GLU A 49 16.91 -19.10 5.79
N LEU A 50 18.21 -18.81 5.89
CA LEU A 50 18.76 -18.02 6.99
C LEU A 50 18.20 -16.60 7.02
N ILE A 51 18.14 -15.94 5.86
CA ILE A 51 17.61 -14.59 5.72
C ILE A 51 16.13 -14.58 6.08
N ARG A 52 15.35 -15.57 5.62
CA ARG A 52 13.93 -15.71 5.97
C ARG A 52 13.72 -15.85 7.47
N GLN A 53 14.48 -16.74 8.10
CA GLN A 53 14.42 -16.93 9.55
C GLN A 53 14.75 -15.62 10.28
N TYR A 54 15.80 -14.91 9.86
CA TYR A 54 16.19 -13.64 10.46
C TYR A 54 15.11 -12.55 10.31
N VAL A 55 14.48 -12.48 9.13
CA VAL A 55 13.36 -11.56 8.87
C VAL A 55 12.16 -11.88 9.75
N GLU A 56 11.80 -13.16 9.88
CA GLU A 56 10.68 -13.62 10.71
C GLU A 56 10.94 -13.40 12.21
N GLU A 57 12.15 -13.66 12.70
CA GLU A 57 12.50 -13.52 14.11
C GLU A 57 12.60 -12.06 14.58
N ASN A 58 12.82 -11.12 13.65
CA ASN A 58 13.05 -9.71 13.96
C ASN A 58 11.99 -8.77 13.36
N ASP A 59 10.90 -9.34 12.81
CA ASP A 59 9.79 -8.59 12.18
C ASP A 59 10.27 -7.52 11.16
N ILE A 60 11.21 -7.89 10.29
CA ILE A 60 11.85 -6.96 9.35
C ILE A 60 10.92 -6.67 8.16
N ILE A 61 10.58 -5.40 7.95
CA ILE A 61 9.89 -4.95 6.73
C ILE A 61 10.91 -4.88 5.59
N ARG A 62 10.74 -5.72 4.57
CA ARG A 62 11.69 -5.82 3.45
C ARG A 62 11.32 -4.87 2.31
N PRO A 63 12.31 -4.33 1.56
CA PRO A 63 12.04 -3.47 0.39
C PRO A 63 11.11 -4.15 -0.63
N ASN A 64 11.34 -5.44 -0.90
CA ASN A 64 10.52 -6.21 -1.84
C ASN A 64 9.09 -6.47 -1.32
N ASP A 65 8.84 -6.50 -0.01
CA ASP A 65 7.48 -6.69 0.52
C ASP A 65 6.59 -5.47 0.28
N ILE A 66 7.19 -4.28 0.33
CA ILE A 66 6.52 -3.01 -0.01
C ILE A 66 6.08 -3.04 -1.48
N VAL A 67 6.95 -3.53 -2.37
CA VAL A 67 6.67 -3.63 -3.81
C VAL A 67 5.65 -4.74 -4.10
N VAL A 68 5.78 -5.92 -3.48
CA VAL A 68 4.93 -7.09 -3.75
C VAL A 68 3.49 -6.91 -3.22
N LYS A 69 3.29 -6.26 -2.06
CA LYS A 69 1.95 -5.86 -1.58
C LYS A 69 1.20 -5.06 -2.66
N SER A 70 1.92 -4.23 -3.41
CA SER A 70 1.31 -3.38 -4.41
C SER A 70 0.84 -4.13 -5.66
N VAL A 71 1.45 -5.24 -6.11
CA VAL A 71 1.19 -5.77 -7.48
C VAL A 71 0.34 -7.04 -7.54
N ILE A 72 0.41 -7.94 -6.55
CA ILE A 72 -0.09 -9.32 -6.74
C ILE A 72 -1.60 -9.50 -6.46
N ASN A 73 -2.28 -8.54 -5.82
CA ASN A 73 -3.70 -8.72 -5.47
C ASN A 73 -4.60 -7.50 -5.69
N LYS A 74 -4.21 -6.53 -6.54
CA LYS A 74 -5.01 -5.30 -6.75
C LYS A 74 -6.46 -5.59 -7.14
N SER A 75 -6.69 -6.55 -8.03
CA SER A 75 -8.03 -6.89 -8.51
C SER A 75 -8.88 -7.59 -7.46
N GLY A 76 -8.33 -8.54 -6.70
CA GLY A 76 -9.03 -9.22 -5.61
C GLY A 76 -9.30 -8.31 -4.41
N MET A 77 -8.33 -7.44 -4.07
CA MET A 77 -8.47 -6.43 -3.02
C MET A 77 -9.54 -5.40 -3.38
N LYS A 78 -9.51 -4.88 -4.61
CA LYS A 78 -10.54 -3.96 -5.12
C LYS A 78 -11.95 -4.56 -5.00
N VAL A 79 -12.15 -5.77 -5.50
CA VAL A 79 -13.46 -6.45 -5.43
C VAL A 79 -13.91 -6.63 -3.99
N TYR A 80 -12.99 -6.99 -3.08
CA TYR A 80 -13.29 -7.12 -1.66
C TYR A 80 -13.75 -5.79 -1.04
N ILE A 81 -13.00 -4.70 -1.25
CA ILE A 81 -13.31 -3.38 -0.71
C ILE A 81 -14.69 -2.93 -1.19
N ILE A 82 -14.97 -3.05 -2.50
CA ILE A 82 -16.28 -2.71 -3.09
C ILE A 82 -17.41 -3.49 -2.39
N GLN A 83 -17.27 -4.82 -2.26
CA GLN A 83 -18.28 -5.66 -1.62
C GLN A 83 -18.50 -5.35 -0.14
N CYS A 84 -17.47 -4.90 0.58
CA CYS A 84 -17.62 -4.52 1.98
C CYS A 84 -18.32 -3.15 2.13
N ILE A 85 -17.98 -2.20 1.26
CA ILE A 85 -18.65 -0.89 1.19
C ILE A 85 -20.12 -1.06 0.80
N ASP A 86 -20.44 -1.91 -0.18
CA ASP A 86 -21.83 -2.23 -0.57
C ASP A 86 -22.65 -2.84 0.58
N ARG A 87 -21.96 -3.55 1.50
CA ARG A 87 -22.54 -4.11 2.72
C ARG A 87 -22.52 -3.15 3.90
N LYS A 88 -22.05 -1.92 3.70
CA LYS A 88 -21.93 -0.86 4.71
C LYS A 88 -21.09 -1.29 5.93
N MET A 89 -20.02 -2.05 5.69
CA MET A 89 -19.04 -2.37 6.73
C MET A 89 -18.22 -1.13 7.07
N SER A 90 -17.85 -0.96 8.34
CA SER A 90 -16.98 0.17 8.73
C SER A 90 -15.62 0.09 8.05
N LEU A 91 -15.01 1.24 7.78
CA LEU A 91 -13.70 1.27 7.10
C LEU A 91 -12.60 0.67 7.98
N GLU A 92 -12.72 0.78 9.31
CA GLU A 92 -11.80 0.18 10.27
C GLU A 92 -11.81 -1.34 10.18
N ASP A 93 -13.00 -1.96 10.12
CA ASP A 93 -13.13 -3.41 10.00
C ASP A 93 -12.58 -3.92 8.67
N ILE A 94 -12.81 -3.17 7.59
CA ILE A 94 -12.26 -3.47 6.27
C ILE A 94 -10.73 -3.43 6.33
N ALA A 95 -10.15 -2.39 6.92
CA ALA A 95 -8.70 -2.24 7.07
C ALA A 95 -8.09 -3.38 7.89
N ILE A 96 -8.65 -3.68 9.06
CA ILE A 96 -8.22 -4.77 9.95
C ILE A 96 -8.26 -6.12 9.23
N SER A 97 -9.36 -6.42 8.52
CA SER A 97 -9.55 -7.69 7.82
C SER A 97 -8.51 -7.96 6.72
N LYS A 98 -7.89 -6.90 6.20
CA LYS A 98 -6.87 -6.94 5.16
C LYS A 98 -5.48 -6.55 5.64
N ASN A 99 -5.32 -6.34 6.95
CA ASN A 99 -4.08 -5.89 7.57
C ASN A 99 -3.52 -4.64 6.87
N LEU A 100 -4.42 -3.67 6.63
CA LEU A 100 -4.14 -2.35 6.09
C LEU A 100 -4.21 -1.31 7.21
N THR A 101 -3.45 -0.23 7.08
CA THR A 101 -3.71 1.00 7.82
C THR A 101 -4.93 1.73 7.25
N SER A 102 -5.50 2.68 7.99
CA SER A 102 -6.57 3.55 7.48
C SER A 102 -6.15 4.30 6.21
N ASP A 103 -4.92 4.83 6.22
CA ASP A 103 -4.33 5.55 5.08
C ASP A 103 -4.15 4.65 3.83
N GLU A 104 -3.69 3.40 4.02
CA GLU A 104 -3.56 2.43 2.95
C GLU A 104 -4.93 2.06 2.36
N LEU A 105 -5.94 1.87 3.21
CA LEU A 105 -7.31 1.60 2.75
C LEU A 105 -7.89 2.78 1.98
N LEU A 106 -7.74 4.00 2.50
CA LEU A 106 -8.25 5.22 1.85
C LEU A 106 -7.60 5.42 0.48
N THR A 107 -6.30 5.16 0.38
CA THR A 107 -5.56 5.17 -0.90
C THR A 107 -6.12 4.15 -1.90
N GLU A 108 -6.49 2.95 -1.44
CA GLU A 108 -7.13 1.96 -2.32
C GLU A 108 -8.54 2.37 -2.73
N ILE A 109 -9.33 2.96 -1.83
CA ILE A 109 -10.66 3.50 -2.13
C ILE A 109 -10.57 4.61 -3.20
N GLU A 110 -9.64 5.54 -3.07
CA GLU A 110 -9.38 6.59 -4.07
C GLU A 110 -9.05 6.00 -5.45
N ARG A 111 -8.20 4.97 -5.50
CA ARG A 111 -7.88 4.25 -6.75
C ARG A 111 -9.11 3.58 -7.36
N ILE A 112 -10.00 3.03 -6.53
CA ILE A 112 -11.24 2.41 -6.98
C ILE A 112 -12.14 3.46 -7.66
N VAL A 113 -12.34 4.61 -7.03
CA VAL A 113 -13.16 5.70 -7.60
C VAL A 113 -12.51 6.28 -8.85
N ALA A 114 -11.20 6.52 -8.85
CA ALA A 114 -10.45 7.00 -10.01
C ALA A 114 -10.51 6.04 -11.22
N SER A 115 -10.79 4.76 -10.98
CA SER A 115 -10.99 3.77 -12.05
C SER A 115 -12.43 3.71 -12.60
N GLY A 116 -13.29 4.66 -12.20
CA GLY A 116 -14.66 4.79 -12.68
C GLY A 116 -15.71 4.00 -11.89
N THR A 117 -15.35 3.46 -10.71
CA THR A 117 -16.28 2.67 -9.90
C THR A 117 -16.99 3.58 -8.90
N LYS A 118 -18.33 3.60 -8.93
CA LYS A 118 -19.12 4.32 -7.93
C LYS A 118 -19.10 3.57 -6.61
N LEU A 119 -18.78 4.29 -5.54
CA LEU A 119 -18.83 3.86 -4.16
C LEU A 119 -19.76 4.78 -3.37
N ASP A 120 -20.54 4.20 -2.45
CA ASP A 120 -21.39 4.95 -1.52
C ASP A 120 -20.77 4.88 -0.11
N LEU A 121 -20.12 5.98 0.31
CA LEU A 121 -19.53 6.12 1.64
C LEU A 121 -20.40 6.94 2.60
N ASN A 122 -21.64 7.28 2.22
CA ASN A 122 -22.50 8.14 3.05
C ASN A 122 -22.70 7.56 4.46
N TYR A 123 -22.86 6.24 4.57
CA TYR A 123 -23.04 5.57 5.85
C TYR A 123 -21.87 5.78 6.84
N TYR A 124 -20.66 6.01 6.32
CA TYR A 124 -19.47 6.25 7.12
C TYR A 124 -19.28 7.76 7.34
N LEU A 125 -19.43 8.56 6.28
CA LEU A 125 -19.33 10.02 6.37
C LEU A 125 -20.30 10.63 7.37
N GLU A 126 -21.56 10.17 7.38
CA GLU A 126 -22.60 10.64 8.31
C GLU A 126 -22.27 10.35 9.79
N GLU A 127 -21.40 9.37 10.07
CA GLU A 127 -20.99 9.01 11.43
C GLU A 127 -19.71 9.72 11.87
N PHE A 128 -18.78 9.97 10.95
CA PHE A 128 -17.41 10.38 11.27
C PHE A 128 -17.03 11.80 10.80
N VAL A 129 -17.85 12.45 9.97
CA VAL A 129 -17.58 13.81 9.47
C VAL A 129 -18.74 14.73 9.87
N ASP A 130 -18.41 15.90 10.40
CA ASP A 130 -19.42 16.91 10.74
C ASP A 130 -20.16 17.38 9.47
N GLU A 131 -21.47 17.58 9.56
CA GLU A 131 -22.31 17.93 8.41
C GLU A 131 -21.89 19.26 7.77
N TYR A 132 -21.45 20.24 8.59
CA TYR A 132 -20.94 21.52 8.08
C TYR A 132 -19.60 21.32 7.39
N HIS A 133 -18.70 20.53 7.98
CA HIS A 133 -17.41 20.22 7.35
C HIS A 133 -17.60 19.54 6.00
N MET A 134 -18.50 18.56 5.93
CA MET A 134 -18.82 17.86 4.69
C MET A 134 -19.35 18.82 3.63
N GLN A 135 -20.25 19.73 4.00
CA GLN A 135 -20.81 20.72 3.09
C GLN A 135 -19.72 21.68 2.56
N ASP A 136 -18.87 22.21 3.43
CA ASP A 136 -17.81 23.16 3.05
C ASP A 136 -16.78 22.50 2.10
N ILE A 137 -16.39 21.25 2.38
CA ILE A 137 -15.49 20.50 1.51
C ILE A 137 -16.14 20.20 0.15
N MET A 138 -17.43 19.85 0.12
CA MET A 138 -18.17 19.62 -1.13
C MET A 138 -18.26 20.90 -1.98
N ASP A 139 -18.58 22.03 -1.34
CA ASP A 139 -18.67 23.34 -2.02
C ASP A 139 -17.31 23.77 -2.57
N TYR A 140 -16.22 23.53 -1.83
CA TYR A 140 -14.86 23.73 -2.34
C TYR A 140 -14.61 22.93 -3.63
N PHE A 141 -14.86 21.61 -3.63
CA PHE A 141 -14.59 20.78 -4.80
C PHE A 141 -15.49 21.09 -6.00
N HIS A 142 -16.68 21.68 -5.78
CA HIS A 142 -17.53 22.17 -6.86
C HIS A 142 -16.93 23.35 -7.63
N GLU A 143 -16.16 24.20 -6.96
CA GLU A 143 -15.55 25.40 -7.55
C GLU A 143 -14.06 25.24 -7.88
N ALA A 144 -13.40 24.23 -7.32
CA ALA A 144 -11.97 24.00 -7.48
C ALA A 144 -11.57 23.66 -8.91
N GLU A 145 -10.41 24.19 -9.35
CA GLU A 145 -9.83 23.87 -10.66
C GLU A 145 -9.12 22.51 -10.69
N SER A 146 -8.83 21.94 -9.51
CA SER A 146 -8.17 20.64 -9.37
C SER A 146 -8.69 19.87 -8.16
N ASP A 147 -8.47 18.57 -8.15
CA ASP A 147 -8.83 17.67 -7.05
C ASP A 147 -7.64 17.44 -6.07
N SER A 148 -6.76 18.43 -5.93
CA SER A 148 -5.57 18.39 -5.07
C SER A 148 -5.94 18.48 -3.59
N ILE A 149 -5.50 17.50 -2.79
CA ILE A 149 -5.72 17.49 -1.34
C ILE A 149 -4.93 18.60 -0.64
N GLU A 150 -3.71 18.87 -1.11
CA GLU A 150 -2.84 19.91 -0.53
C GLU A 150 -3.45 21.30 -0.73
N ASP A 151 -3.99 21.57 -1.92
CA ASP A 151 -4.66 22.85 -2.19
C ASP A 151 -5.96 22.97 -1.39
N ALA A 152 -6.72 21.88 -1.25
CA ALA A 152 -7.93 21.86 -0.43
C ALA A 152 -7.64 22.18 1.04
N LEU A 153 -6.63 21.53 1.63
CA LEU A 153 -6.20 21.76 3.01
C LEU A 153 -5.79 23.22 3.24
N LYS A 154 -5.09 23.80 2.27
CA LYS A 154 -4.59 25.18 2.36
C LYS A 154 -5.72 26.21 2.27
N GLU A 155 -6.70 25.99 1.40
CA GLU A 155 -7.82 26.90 1.18
C GLU A 155 -8.87 26.78 2.29
N LEU A 156 -9.20 25.55 2.71
CA LEU A 156 -10.18 25.28 3.78
C LEU A 156 -9.59 25.54 5.18
N GLY A 157 -8.29 25.35 5.35
CA GLY A 157 -7.56 25.62 6.58
C GLY A 157 -7.21 24.36 7.38
N GLU A 158 -5.92 24.09 7.49
CA GLU A 158 -5.33 22.91 8.17
C GLU A 158 -5.66 22.79 9.67
N ASN A 159 -6.17 23.85 10.31
CA ASN A 159 -6.56 23.82 11.72
C ASN A 159 -8.04 23.44 11.94
N GLU A 160 -8.84 23.49 10.87
CA GLU A 160 -10.29 23.25 10.92
C GLU A 160 -10.63 21.89 10.29
N PHE A 161 -9.94 21.54 9.21
CA PHE A 161 -10.17 20.30 8.47
C PHE A 161 -8.95 19.38 8.55
N SER A 162 -9.20 18.09 8.80
CA SER A 162 -8.19 17.06 8.68
C SER A 162 -8.03 16.59 7.23
N GLU A 163 -6.83 16.09 6.90
CA GLU A 163 -6.57 15.47 5.60
C GLU A 163 -7.53 14.29 5.33
N GLU A 164 -7.85 13.51 6.37
CA GLU A 164 -8.74 12.35 6.26
C GLU A 164 -10.17 12.77 5.89
N GLU A 165 -10.74 13.81 6.52
CA GLU A 165 -12.06 14.36 6.16
C GLU A 165 -12.09 14.82 4.70
N ILE A 166 -11.08 15.59 4.27
CA ILE A 166 -11.01 16.10 2.90
C ILE A 166 -10.94 14.95 1.90
N ARG A 167 -10.12 13.93 2.17
CA ARG A 167 -10.00 12.75 1.31
C ARG A 167 -11.30 11.96 1.23
N LEU A 168 -11.97 11.72 2.35
CA LEU A 168 -13.25 10.99 2.39
C LEU A 168 -14.34 11.73 1.61
N VAL A 169 -14.49 13.03 1.83
CA VAL A 169 -15.50 13.85 1.13
C VAL A 169 -15.15 13.99 -0.36
N ARG A 170 -13.87 14.12 -0.72
CA ARG A 170 -13.44 14.09 -2.12
C ARG A 170 -13.78 12.77 -2.81
N VAL A 171 -13.59 11.63 -2.14
CA VAL A 171 -13.99 10.32 -2.68
C VAL A 171 -15.49 10.29 -2.98
N LYS A 172 -16.33 10.82 -2.09
CA LYS A 172 -17.78 10.99 -2.32
C LYS A 172 -18.03 11.89 -3.54
N PHE A 173 -17.43 13.08 -3.58
CA PHE A 173 -17.56 14.03 -4.69
C PHE A 173 -17.23 13.38 -6.05
N MET A 174 -16.08 12.70 -6.14
CA MET A 174 -15.63 12.04 -7.36
C MET A 174 -16.52 10.85 -7.75
N SER A 175 -17.10 10.15 -6.78
CA SER A 175 -18.05 9.05 -7.02
C SER A 175 -19.40 9.54 -7.57
N GLU A 176 -19.87 10.70 -7.10
CA GLU A 176 -21.17 11.28 -7.48
C GLU A 176 -21.12 12.09 -8.78
N ILE A 177 -20.06 12.88 -8.98
CA ILE A 177 -19.96 13.87 -10.06
C ILE A 177 -18.98 13.44 -11.15
N GLY A 178 -17.91 12.73 -10.78
CA GLY A 178 -16.85 12.31 -11.71
C GLY A 178 -17.22 11.11 -12.60
N ASN A 179 -18.31 10.40 -12.30
CA ASN A 179 -18.69 9.12 -12.92
C ASN A 179 -20.15 9.04 -13.37
#